data_AF-A0A931L5S6-F1
#
_entry.id   AF-A0A931L5S6-F1
#
_cell.length_a   1.000
_cell.length_b   1.000
_cell.length_c   1.000
_cell.angle_alpha   90.00
_cell.angle_beta   90.00
_cell.angle_gamma   90.00
#
_symmetry.space_group_name_H-M   'P 1'
#
loop_
_entity.id
_entity.type
_entity.pdbx_description
1 polymer ?
#
loop_
_entity_poly.entity_id
_entity_poly.type
_entity_poly.pdbx_seq_one_letter_code
_entity_poly.pdbx_strand_id
1 'polypeptide(L)'
;MKQTFNAKGQQTYASRQESLEAHARQIDDFLRTPSKPGVHFTPQGTMRRNGTQAAHQALTQKRVDITQELDRIKREMAKRQDNQQTKTVAKGL
;
A
#
# COMPACT_ATOMS: atom_id res chain seq x y z
N MET A 1 -35.34 -11.03 -15.83
CA MET A 1 -34.01 -10.39 -15.91
C MET A 1 -33.41 -10.37 -14.51
N LYS A 2 -32.34 -11.13 -14.25
CA LYS A 2 -31.69 -11.17 -12.94
C LYS A 2 -30.79 -9.94 -12.80
N GLN A 3 -31.20 -8.97 -11.97
CA GLN A 3 -30.37 -7.84 -11.59
C GLN A 3 -29.22 -8.33 -10.72
N THR A 4 -28.01 -8.42 -11.27
CA THR A 4 -26.78 -8.52 -10.49
C THR A 4 -26.43 -7.12 -10.01
N PHE A 5 -27.07 -6.68 -8.94
CA PHE A 5 -26.79 -5.41 -8.27
C PHE A 5 -25.47 -5.56 -7.48
N ASN A 6 -24.44 -4.82 -7.90
CA ASN A 6 -23.18 -4.60 -7.18
C ASN A 6 -22.29 -5.82 -6.91
N ALA A 7 -21.79 -6.46 -7.97
CA ALA A 7 -20.42 -6.98 -7.87
C ALA A 7 -19.49 -5.75 -7.81
N LYS A 8 -19.18 -5.25 -6.60
CA LYS A 8 -17.95 -4.47 -6.39
C LYS A 8 -16.84 -5.33 -6.99
N GLY A 9 -16.41 -5.00 -8.20
CA GLY A 9 -15.45 -5.80 -8.95
C GLY A 9 -14.29 -6.09 -8.02
N GLN A 10 -14.07 -7.37 -7.71
CA GLN A 10 -13.03 -7.73 -6.75
C GLN A 10 -11.74 -7.09 -7.25
N GLN A 11 -11.18 -6.19 -6.45
CA GLN A 11 -9.91 -5.55 -6.81
C GLN A 11 -8.92 -6.67 -7.14
N THR A 12 -8.44 -6.66 -8.37
CA THR A 12 -7.46 -7.64 -8.81
C THR A 12 -6.17 -7.41 -8.03
N TYR A 13 -5.35 -8.44 -7.89
CA TYR A 13 -4.05 -8.29 -7.23
C TYR A 13 -3.19 -7.20 -7.89
N ALA A 14 -3.32 -7.02 -9.21
CA ALA A 14 -2.65 -5.95 -9.94
C ALA A 14 -3.10 -4.55 -9.50
N SER A 15 -4.41 -4.30 -9.40
CA SER A 15 -4.90 -2.98 -8.96
C SER A 15 -4.61 -2.70 -7.49
N ARG A 16 -4.60 -3.74 -6.65
CA ARG A 16 -4.15 -3.63 -5.26
C ARG A 16 -2.65 -3.32 -5.16
N GLN A 17 -1.82 -3.97 -5.96
CA GLN A 17 -0.39 -3.68 -6.01
C GLN A 17 -0.13 -2.24 -6.45
N GLU A 18 -0.77 -1.78 -7.52
CA GLU A 18 -0.60 -0.41 -8.03
C GLU A 18 -1.01 0.64 -7.00
N SER A 19 -2.14 0.44 -6.31
CA SER A 19 -2.58 1.37 -5.27
C SER A 19 -1.65 1.39 -4.05
N LEU A 20 -1.13 0.24 -3.63
CA LEU A 20 -0.13 0.15 -2.56
C LEU A 20 1.19 0.82 -2.97
N GLU A 21 1.65 0.63 -4.19
CA GLU A 21 2.86 1.29 -4.72
C GLU A 21 2.69 2.81 -4.80
N ALA A 22 1.55 3.30 -5.29
CA ALA A 22 1.25 4.72 -5.35
C ALA A 22 1.25 5.34 -3.94
N HIS A 23 0.66 4.65 -2.97
CA HIS A 23 0.59 5.10 -1.59
C HIS A 23 1.97 5.07 -0.90
N ALA A 24 2.80 4.05 -1.17
CA ALA A 24 4.18 4.01 -0.70
C ALA A 24 5.00 5.20 -1.24
N ARG A 25 4.85 5.53 -2.54
CA ARG A 25 5.52 6.69 -3.14
C ARG A 25 5.11 8.00 -2.48
N GLN A 26 3.82 8.20 -2.23
CA GLN A 26 3.33 9.40 -1.54
C GLN A 26 3.91 9.55 -0.13
N ILE A 27 4.01 8.44 0.61
CA ILE A 27 4.63 8.43 1.94
C ILE A 27 6.13 8.76 1.82
N ASP A 28 6.84 8.16 0.86
CA ASP A 28 8.26 8.42 0.64
C ASP A 28 8.52 9.89 0.27
N ASP A 29 7.69 10.46 -0.61
CA ASP A 29 7.78 11.87 -1.01
C ASP A 29 7.52 12.79 0.19
N PHE A 30 6.53 12.47 1.03
CA PHE A 30 6.25 13.23 2.25
C PHE A 30 7.41 13.14 3.25
N LEU A 31 7.98 11.96 3.47
CA LEU A 31 9.09 11.76 4.43
C LEU A 31 10.40 12.38 3.93
N ARG A 32 10.62 12.44 2.62
CA ARG A 32 11.80 13.07 2.01
C ARG A 32 11.71 14.57 1.92
N THR A 33 10.50 15.11 1.78
CA THR A 33 10.30 16.56 1.65
C THR A 33 10.38 17.19 3.03
N PRO A 34 11.43 18.01 3.31
CA PRO A 34 11.45 18.75 4.56
C PRO A 34 10.22 19.66 4.60
N SER A 35 9.47 19.59 5.70
CA SER A 35 8.31 20.47 5.90
C SER A 35 8.77 21.91 5.78
N LYS A 36 8.39 22.59 4.68
CA LYS A 36 8.61 24.02 4.57
C LYS A 36 7.82 24.65 5.69
N PRO A 37 8.44 25.38 6.64
CA PRO A 37 7.69 26.07 7.65
C PRO A 37 6.83 27.12 6.93
N GLY A 38 5.54 26.81 6.76
CA GLY A 38 4.57 27.81 6.35
C GLY A 38 4.62 28.94 7.39
N VAL A 39 4.67 30.19 6.91
CA VAL A 39 4.60 31.37 7.76
C VAL A 39 3.19 31.44 8.35
N HIS A 40 2.94 30.60 9.35
CA HIS A 40 1.67 30.49 10.03
C HIS A 40 1.92 30.81 11.50
N PHE A 41 1.30 31.89 11.98
CA PHE A 41 1.24 32.28 13.39
C PHE A 41 0.41 31.26 14.17
N THR A 42 0.97 30.07 14.32
CA THR A 42 0.36 28.96 15.02
C THR A 42 1.21 28.69 16.25
N PRO A 43 0.62 28.62 17.45
CA PRO A 43 1.37 28.45 18.68
C PRO A 43 2.21 27.18 18.61
N GLN A 44 3.52 27.32 18.80
CA GLN A 44 4.47 26.20 18.86
C GLN A 44 4.46 25.54 20.24
N GLY A 45 3.31 24.97 20.62
CA GLY A 45 3.18 24.19 21.85
C GLY A 45 3.86 22.82 21.75
N THR A 46 4.31 22.28 22.87
CA THR A 46 4.88 20.92 23.02
C THR A 46 3.96 19.84 22.46
N MET A 47 2.64 19.96 22.68
CA MET A 47 1.63 19.05 22.15
C MET A 47 1.68 18.93 20.62
N ARG A 48 1.91 20.06 19.92
CA ARG A 48 1.95 20.07 18.46
C ARG A 48 3.21 19.40 17.92
N ARG A 49 4.37 19.65 18.55
CA ARG A 49 5.64 19.00 18.21
C ARG A 49 5.54 17.48 18.40
N ASN A 50 4.97 17.05 19.53
CA ASN A 50 4.74 15.63 19.82
C ASN A 50 3.79 15.00 18.79
N GLY A 51 2.71 15.70 18.42
CA GLY A 51 1.77 15.25 17.39
C GLY A 51 2.43 15.09 16.02
N THR A 52 3.28 16.04 15.60
CA THR A 52 4.02 15.93 14.34
C THR A 52 5.03 14.78 14.35
N GLN A 53 5.70 14.57 15.48
CA GLN A 53 6.65 13.46 15.62
C GLN A 53 5.95 12.10 15.60
N ALA A 54 4.82 11.97 16.31
CA ALA A 54 4.00 10.76 16.30
C ALA A 54 3.44 10.46 14.90
N ALA A 55 2.98 11.49 14.16
CA ALA A 55 2.55 11.33 12.78
C ALA A 55 3.68 10.84 11.88
N HIS A 56 4.89 11.39 12.03
CA HIS A 56 6.05 10.96 11.26
C HIS A 56 6.44 9.50 11.55
N GLN A 57 6.41 9.10 12.82
CA GLN A 57 6.64 7.70 13.22
C GLN A 57 5.58 6.75 12.65
N ALA A 58 4.30 7.13 12.71
CA ALA A 58 3.21 6.34 12.16
C ALA A 58 3.33 6.17 10.63
N LEU A 59 3.76 7.21 9.90
CA LEU A 59 4.00 7.13 8.46
C LEU A 59 5.19 6.23 8.12
N THR A 60 6.28 6.31 8.90
CA THR A 60 7.42 5.39 8.74
C THR A 60 7.00 3.94 8.97
N GLN A 61 6.20 3.66 10.00
CA GLN A 61 5.70 2.30 10.24
C GLN A 61 4.80 1.83 9.09
N LYS A 62 3.86 2.67 8.66
CA LYS A 62 2.95 2.37 7.54
C LYS A 62 3.70 2.06 6.25
N ARG A 63 4.83 2.73 5.98
CA ARG A 63 5.70 2.43 4.85
C ARG A 63 6.25 1.00 4.91
N VAL A 64 6.72 0.57 6.09
CA VAL A 64 7.22 -0.79 6.31
C VAL A 64 6.10 -1.80 6.08
N ASP A 65 4.92 -1.55 6.65
CA ASP A 65 3.77 -2.45 6.52
C ASP A 65 3.34 -2.62 5.06
N ILE A 66 3.26 -1.52 4.29
CA ILE A 66 2.94 -1.55 2.85
C ILE A 66 3.99 -2.35 2.07
N THR A 67 5.27 -2.20 2.41
CA THR A 67 6.35 -2.94 1.76
C THR A 67 6.21 -4.45 2.00
N GLN A 68 5.92 -4.85 3.23
CA GLN A 68 5.67 -6.26 3.58
C GLN A 68 4.43 -6.81 2.86
N GLU A 69 3.38 -6.00 2.70
CA GLU A 69 2.17 -6.39 1.99
C GLU A 69 2.42 -6.58 0.49
N LEU A 70 3.21 -5.70 -0.13
CA LEU A 70 3.65 -5.85 -1.52
C LEU A 70 4.45 -7.15 -1.72
N ASP A 71 5.37 -7.45 -0.81
CA ASP A 71 6.15 -8.69 -0.87
C ASP A 71 5.27 -9.94 -0.71
N ARG A 72 4.26 -9.88 0.16
CA ARG A 72 3.28 -10.95 0.31
C ARG A 72 2.48 -11.17 -0.98
N ILE A 73 1.99 -10.10 -1.60
CA ILE A 73 1.26 -10.16 -2.87
C ILE A 73 2.13 -10.79 -3.96
N LYS A 74 3.39 -10.37 -4.09
CA LYS A 74 4.34 -10.96 -5.05
C LYS A 74 4.54 -12.46 -4.84
N ARG A 75 4.72 -12.90 -3.59
CA ARG A 75 4.84 -14.34 -3.25
C ARG A 75 3.56 -15.12 -3.56
N GLU A 76 2.38 -14.56 -3.26
CA GLU A 76 1.10 -15.20 -3.59
C GLU A 76 0.89 -15.33 -5.11
N MET A 77 1.30 -14.33 -5.88
CA MET A 77 1.24 -14.39 -7.34
C MET A 77 2.18 -15.45 -7.92
N ALA A 78 3.43 -15.53 -7.44
CA ALA A 78 4.39 -16.55 -7.86
C ALA A 78 3.87 -17.97 -7.61
N LYS A 79 3.37 -18.23 -6.39
CA LYS A 79 2.77 -19.53 -6.03
C LYS A 79 1.58 -19.91 -6.92
N ARG A 80 0.80 -18.94 -7.39
CA ARG A 80 -0.32 -19.20 -8.30
C ARG A 80 0.16 -19.56 -9.71
N GLN A 81 1.22 -18.93 -10.20
CA GLN A 81 1.81 -19.26 -11.50
C GLN A 81 2.39 -20.68 -11.51
N ASP A 82 3.14 -21.07 -10.47
CA ASP A 82 3.71 -22.42 -10.34
C ASP A 82 2.63 -23.52 -10.29
N ASN A 83 1.56 -23.26 -9.54
CA ASN A 83 0.42 -24.18 -9.43
C ASN A 83 -0.41 -24.29 -10.73
N GLN A 84 -0.38 -23.27 -11.60
CA GLN A 84 -1.03 -23.34 -12.90
C GLN A 84 -0.17 -24.12 -13.89
N GLN A 85 1.14 -23.86 -13.95
CA GLN A 85 2.07 -24.58 -14.83
C GLN A 85 2.08 -26.09 -14.54
N THR A 86 2.15 -26.49 -13.27
CA THR A 86 2.13 -27.91 -12.87
C THR A 86 0.83 -28.62 -13.26
N LYS A 87 -0.33 -27.94 -13.17
CA LYS A 87 -1.62 -28.51 -13.58
C LYS A 87 -1.78 -28.65 -15.09
N THR A 88 -1.23 -27.73 -15.88
CA THR A 88 -1.23 -27.86 -17.35
C THR A 88 -0.38 -29.02 -17.83
N VAL A 89 0.77 -29.27 -17.21
CA VAL A 89 1.64 -30.42 -17.56
C VAL A 89 0.96 -31.75 -17.19
N ALA A 90 0.33 -31.82 -16.02
CA ALA A 90 -0.36 -33.04 -15.56
C ALA A 90 -1.63 -33.41 -16.35
N LYS A 91 -2.18 -32.49 -17.16
CA LYS A 91 -3.40 -32.72 -17.97
C LYS A 91 -3.07 -32.97 -19.46
N GLY A 92 -1.80 -32.82 -19.85
CA GLY A 92 -1.31 -33.07 -21.20
C GLY A 92 -0.54 -34.38 -21.38
N LEU A 93 -0.50 -35.22 -20.33
CA LEU A 93 -0.04 -36.61 -20.32
C LEU A 93 -1.25 -37.53 -20.19
#